data_AF-A0A183TCJ5-F1
#
_entry.id   AF-A0A183TCJ5-F1
#
_cell.length_a   1.000
_cell.length_b   1.000
_cell.length_c   1.000
_cell.angle_alpha   90.00
_cell.angle_beta   90.00
_cell.angle_gamma   90.00
#
_symmetry.space_group_name_H-M   'P 1'
#
loop_
_entity.id
_entity.type
_entity.pdbx_description
1 polymer ?
#
loop_
_entity_poly.entity_id
_entity_poly.type
_entity_poly.pdbx_seq_one_letter_code
_entity_poly.pdbx_strand_id
1 'polypeptide(L)'
;MTKEYMQRSMDLFAADCTAFGLTFTTAKTVVMRQRPPSAEYNAPRINVNGAHLKNVETFAYLGSTLSRNTRIDDEVAQRILKISQAFGRLQASVWNSHGIHLKTKLKMYEAVVLTTLLYGAETWSTYSNQDRKLNHFHLSYLRRILKLRWQCRILDTEVLERTGILSIHAMLNQLQLRRSGHLVRMDEEHLPKRLFYDDFVTSAR
;
A
#
# COMPACT_ATOMS: atom_id res chain seq x y z
N MET A 1 14.60 13.06 13.30
CA MET A 1 15.92 12.71 12.72
C MET A 1 16.47 13.93 11.99
N THR A 2 17.69 14.38 12.32
CA THR A 2 18.31 15.56 11.68
C THR A 2 19.10 15.17 10.42
N LYS A 3 19.42 16.16 9.57
CA LYS A 3 20.20 15.93 8.34
C LYS A 3 21.60 15.38 8.67
N GLU A 4 22.23 15.91 9.70
CA GLU A 4 23.59 15.56 10.14
C GLU A 4 23.65 14.11 10.59
N TYR A 5 22.65 13.66 11.36
CA TYR A 5 22.52 12.27 11.77
C TYR A 5 22.34 11.34 10.57
N MET A 6 21.47 11.71 9.63
CA MET A 6 21.26 10.93 8.40
C MET A 6 22.54 10.83 7.55
N GLN A 7 23.28 11.92 7.38
CA GLN A 7 24.56 11.91 6.66
C GLN A 7 25.56 10.96 7.32
N ARG A 8 25.78 11.08 8.63
CA ARG A 8 26.68 10.19 9.38
C ARG A 8 26.28 8.72 9.27
N SER A 9 24.98 8.43 9.36
CA SER A 9 24.46 7.07 9.21
C SER A 9 24.73 6.50 7.82
N MET A 10 24.61 7.31 6.76
CA MET A 10 24.90 6.89 5.38
C MET A 10 26.40 6.69 5.14
N ASP A 11 27.26 7.53 5.72
CA ASP A 11 28.72 7.40 5.60
C ASP A 11 29.20 6.10 6.26
N LEU A 12 28.71 5.80 7.47
CA LEU A 12 29.00 4.54 8.16
C LEU A 12 28.51 3.33 7.36
N PHE A 13 27.27 3.38 6.87
CA PHE A 13 26.71 2.28 6.09
C PHE A 13 27.49 2.01 4.80
N ALA A 14 27.94 3.06 4.10
CA ALA A 14 28.75 2.92 2.89
C ALA A 14 30.15 2.35 3.19
N ALA A 15 30.77 2.77 4.29
CA ALA A 15 32.05 2.23 4.74
C ALA A 15 31.94 0.74 5.10
N ASP A 16 30.92 0.36 5.88
CA ASP A 16 30.68 -1.03 6.27
C ASP A 16 30.39 -1.90 5.04
N CYS A 17 29.54 -1.44 4.12
CA CYS A 17 29.29 -2.14 2.86
C CYS A 17 30.60 -2.42 2.11
N THR A 18 31.50 -1.43 2.04
CA THR A 18 32.81 -1.58 1.40
C THR A 18 33.69 -2.59 2.14
N ALA A 19 33.69 -2.58 3.48
CA ALA A 19 34.42 -3.55 4.30
C ALA A 19 33.93 -5.00 4.08
N PHE A 20 32.64 -5.18 3.78
CA PHE A 20 32.05 -6.46 3.40
C PHE A 20 32.16 -6.80 1.90
N GLY A 21 32.85 -5.99 1.10
CA GLY A 21 33.00 -6.20 -0.34
C GLY A 21 31.75 -5.88 -1.17
N LEU A 22 30.79 -5.14 -0.62
CA LEU A 22 29.58 -4.67 -1.30
C LEU A 22 29.80 -3.28 -1.90
N THR A 23 29.30 -3.06 -3.12
CA THR A 23 29.35 -1.75 -3.78
C THR A 23 28.03 -1.00 -3.61
N PHE A 24 28.10 0.18 -2.99
CA PHE A 24 26.95 1.04 -2.82
C PHE A 24 26.57 1.74 -4.13
N THR A 25 25.35 1.53 -4.62
CA THR A 25 24.86 2.12 -5.88
C THR A 25 24.10 3.42 -5.62
N THR A 26 24.73 4.56 -5.87
CA THR A 26 24.11 5.89 -5.70
C THR A 26 22.95 6.15 -6.66
N ALA A 27 22.87 5.42 -7.79
CA ALA A 27 21.76 5.52 -8.74
C ALA A 27 20.42 4.95 -8.21
N LYS A 28 20.46 3.93 -7.34
CA LYS A 28 19.25 3.32 -6.74
C LYS A 28 18.91 3.94 -5.38
N THR A 29 19.89 4.56 -4.73
CA THR A 29 19.71 5.21 -3.43
C THR A 29 19.13 6.61 -3.60
N VAL A 30 18.01 6.85 -2.94
CA VAL A 30 17.31 8.13 -2.96
C VAL A 30 17.02 8.60 -1.56
N VAL A 31 16.80 9.91 -1.40
CA VAL A 31 16.43 10.53 -0.14
C VAL A 31 15.01 11.05 -0.22
N MET A 32 14.22 10.77 0.80
CA MET A 32 12.88 11.31 0.96
C MET A 32 12.76 11.93 2.34
N ARG A 33 12.33 13.19 2.41
CA ARG A 33 12.09 13.90 3.68
C ARG A 33 10.60 14.05 3.91
N GLN A 34 10.04 13.29 4.85
CA GLN A 34 8.67 13.50 5.32
C GLN A 34 8.65 14.69 6.30
N ARG A 35 7.79 15.68 6.05
CA ARG A 35 7.74 16.95 6.79
C ARG A 35 6.45 17.00 7.63
N PRO A 36 6.47 17.51 8.88
CA PRO A 36 5.24 17.91 9.57
C PRO A 36 4.56 19.05 8.79
N PRO A 37 3.23 19.26 8.79
CA PRO A 37 2.54 20.15 7.84
C PRO A 37 2.97 21.63 7.74
N SER A 38 3.61 22.23 8.75
CA SER A 38 3.79 23.71 8.89
C SER A 38 5.18 24.33 8.64
N ALA A 39 6.29 23.58 8.71
CA ALA A 39 7.65 24.00 8.32
C ALA A 39 7.92 24.35 6.82
N GLU A 40 9.04 24.99 6.50
CA GLU A 40 9.47 25.13 5.10
C GLU A 40 10.14 23.85 4.58
N TYR A 41 9.96 23.54 3.29
CA TYR A 41 10.61 22.39 2.67
C TYR A 41 12.03 22.73 2.24
N ASN A 42 13.00 22.29 3.05
CA ASN A 42 14.41 22.28 2.68
C ASN A 42 14.83 20.88 2.26
N ALA A 43 15.18 20.69 0.99
CA ALA A 43 15.64 19.41 0.47
C ALA A 43 16.97 19.02 1.16
N PRO A 44 17.04 17.87 1.85
CA PRO A 44 18.28 17.44 2.47
C PRO A 44 19.34 17.16 1.39
N ARG A 45 20.52 17.74 1.56
CA ARG A 45 21.71 17.43 0.76
C ARG A 45 22.47 16.32 1.47
N ILE A 46 22.33 15.10 0.98
CA ILE A 46 23.04 13.92 1.47
C ILE A 46 23.96 13.41 0.37
N ASN A 47 25.20 13.12 0.76
CA ASN A 47 26.25 12.67 -0.15
C ASN A 47 26.69 11.26 0.23
N VAL A 48 27.00 10.42 -0.75
CA VAL A 48 27.65 9.12 -0.51
C VAL A 48 28.70 8.93 -1.59
N ASN A 49 29.92 8.57 -1.20
CA ASN A 49 31.06 8.37 -2.12
C ASN A 49 31.28 9.56 -3.07
N GLY A 50 31.11 10.79 -2.57
CA GLY A 50 31.26 12.02 -3.36
C GLY A 50 30.08 12.36 -4.29
N ALA A 51 29.07 11.49 -4.41
CA ALA A 51 27.89 11.74 -5.22
C ALA A 51 26.70 12.22 -4.38
N HIS A 52 25.95 13.19 -4.91
CA HIS A 52 24.72 13.69 -4.31
C HIS A 52 23.56 12.71 -4.54
N LEU A 53 22.88 12.31 -3.46
CA LEU A 53 21.70 11.45 -3.57
C LEU A 53 20.49 12.23 -4.11
N LYS A 54 19.74 11.59 -5.01
CA LYS A 54 18.52 12.18 -5.58
C LYS A 54 17.43 12.30 -4.51
N ASN A 55 16.87 13.49 -4.39
CA ASN A 55 15.67 13.70 -3.58
C ASN A 55 14.42 13.29 -4.37
N VAL A 56 13.52 12.54 -3.76
CA VAL A 56 12.28 12.06 -4.38
C VAL A 56 11.04 12.50 -3.60
N GLU A 57 9.90 12.50 -4.29
CA GLU A 57 8.58 12.76 -3.72
C GLU A 57 7.84 11.47 -3.39
N THR A 58 8.01 10.46 -4.24
CA THR A 58 7.46 9.13 -4.07
C THR A 58 8.58 8.10 -4.17
N PHE A 59 8.45 7.04 -3.38
CA PHE A 59 9.43 5.95 -3.35
C PHE A 59 8.72 4.60 -3.21
N ALA A 60 9.07 3.65 -4.07
CA ALA A 60 8.54 2.30 -3.97
C ALA A 60 9.39 1.49 -2.98
N TYR A 61 8.77 1.06 -1.89
CA TYR A 61 9.39 0.22 -0.87
C TYR A 61 8.58 -1.06 -0.68
N LEU A 62 9.20 -2.21 -0.95
CA LEU A 62 8.60 -3.55 -0.80
C LEU A 62 7.21 -3.67 -1.47
N GLY A 63 7.01 -3.01 -2.61
CA GLY A 63 5.76 -3.05 -3.38
C GLY A 63 4.74 -1.95 -3.02
N SER A 64 4.91 -1.27 -1.88
CA SER A 64 4.10 -0.11 -1.47
C SER A 64 4.73 1.20 -1.95
N THR A 65 3.90 2.19 -2.27
CA THR A 65 4.36 3.52 -2.69
C THR A 65 4.29 4.47 -1.50
N LEU A 66 5.44 4.87 -0.98
CA LEU A 66 5.54 5.87 0.07
C LEU A 66 5.56 7.26 -0.56
N SER A 67 4.83 8.20 0.03
CA SER A 67 4.80 9.60 -0.40
C SER A 67 5.40 10.52 0.66
N ARG A 68 6.01 11.62 0.22
CA ARG A 68 6.59 12.66 1.07
C ARG A 68 5.59 13.26 2.05
N ASN A 69 4.35 13.44 1.60
CA ASN A 69 3.28 14.06 2.39
C ASN A 69 2.53 13.04 3.28
N THR A 70 3.05 11.81 3.38
CA THR A 70 2.46 10.67 4.11
C THR A 70 1.02 10.33 3.70
N ARG A 71 0.53 10.87 2.58
CA ARG A 71 -0.82 10.58 2.09
C ARG A 71 -0.83 9.26 1.36
N ILE A 72 -1.85 8.47 1.64
CA ILE A 72 -2.10 7.17 1.04
C ILE A 72 -2.67 7.25 -0.39
N ASP A 73 -3.09 8.45 -0.80
CA ASP A 73 -3.77 8.68 -2.09
C ASP A 73 -2.92 8.18 -3.28
N ASP A 74 -1.61 8.44 -3.24
CA ASP A 74 -0.67 8.00 -4.27
C ASP A 74 -0.55 6.47 -4.30
N GLU A 75 -0.54 5.82 -3.14
CA GLU A 75 -0.48 4.37 -3.05
C GLU A 75 -1.75 3.71 -3.59
N VAL A 76 -2.93 4.22 -3.19
CA VAL A 76 -4.23 3.74 -3.68
C VAL A 76 -4.32 3.90 -5.20
N ALA A 77 -3.90 5.05 -5.74
CA ALA A 77 -3.89 5.28 -7.19
C ALA A 77 -2.98 4.27 -7.91
N GLN A 78 -1.77 4.05 -7.40
CA GLN A 78 -0.83 3.07 -7.99
C GLN A 78 -1.40 1.65 -7.95
N ARG A 79 -2.12 1.27 -6.89
CA ARG A 79 -2.78 -0.05 -6.81
C ARG A 79 -3.92 -0.19 -7.79
N ILE A 80 -4.76 0.84 -7.92
CA ILE A 80 -5.83 0.87 -8.91
C ILE A 80 -5.25 0.68 -10.32
N LEU A 81 -4.11 1.31 -10.64
CA LEU A 81 -3.42 1.10 -11.91
C LEU A 81 -2.95 -0.36 -12.07
N LYS A 82 -2.26 -0.91 -11.06
CA LYS A 82 -1.76 -2.30 -11.08
C LYS A 82 -2.89 -3.32 -11.25
N ILE A 83 -3.99 -3.20 -10.51
CA ILE A 83 -5.13 -4.12 -10.63
C ILE A 83 -5.83 -3.96 -11.98
N SER A 84 -5.92 -2.74 -12.52
CA SER A 84 -6.54 -2.51 -13.82
C SER A 84 -5.74 -3.17 -14.94
N GLN A 85 -4.40 -3.10 -14.85
CA GLN A 85 -3.51 -3.81 -15.76
C GLN A 85 -3.63 -5.32 -15.62
N ALA A 86 -3.61 -5.85 -14.39
CA ALA A 86 -3.75 -7.29 -14.13
C ALA A 86 -5.09 -7.82 -14.64
N PHE A 87 -6.19 -7.09 -14.38
CA PHE A 87 -7.51 -7.44 -14.88
C PHE A 87 -7.55 -7.39 -16.41
N GLY A 88 -7.01 -6.35 -17.04
CA GLY A 88 -6.96 -6.22 -18.50
C GLY A 88 -6.19 -7.35 -19.18
N ARG A 89 -5.06 -7.79 -18.61
CA ARG A 89 -4.27 -8.93 -19.13
C ARG A 89 -5.05 -10.25 -19.16
N LEU A 90 -6.01 -10.41 -18.25
CA LEU A 90 -6.85 -11.62 -18.14
C LEU A 90 -8.20 -11.48 -18.87
N GLN A 91 -8.42 -10.37 -19.60
CA GLN A 91 -9.71 -10.06 -20.19
C GLN A 91 -10.15 -11.07 -21.24
N ALA A 92 -9.29 -11.40 -22.21
CA ALA A 92 -9.61 -12.37 -23.25
C ALA A 92 -9.63 -13.80 -22.71
N SER A 93 -8.60 -14.17 -21.93
CA SER A 93 -8.38 -15.56 -21.50
C SER A 93 -9.30 -16.01 -20.37
N VAL A 94 -9.65 -15.13 -19.42
CA VAL A 94 -10.43 -15.48 -18.24
C VAL A 94 -11.81 -14.84 -18.25
N TRP A 95 -11.89 -13.51 -18.36
CA TRP A 95 -13.16 -12.80 -18.14
C TRP A 95 -14.16 -13.01 -19.27
N ASN A 96 -13.70 -12.95 -20.53
CA ASN A 96 -14.54 -13.10 -21.72
C ASN A 96 -14.70 -14.56 -22.17
N SER A 97 -13.85 -15.47 -21.68
CA SER A 97 -13.93 -16.88 -22.03
C SER A 97 -15.25 -17.52 -21.59
N HIS A 98 -15.91 -18.21 -22.51
CA HIS A 98 -17.17 -18.92 -22.28
C HIS A 98 -16.96 -20.28 -21.61
N GLY A 99 -15.78 -20.90 -21.80
CA GLY A 99 -15.45 -22.20 -21.22
C GLY A 99 -15.05 -22.17 -19.74
N ILE A 100 -14.93 -20.98 -19.14
CA ILE A 100 -14.53 -20.85 -17.73
C ILE A 100 -15.78 -20.56 -16.89
N HIS A 101 -16.02 -21.41 -15.89
CA HIS A 101 -17.11 -21.23 -14.94
C HIS A 101 -16.94 -19.97 -14.09
N LEU A 102 -18.06 -19.33 -13.74
CA LEU A 102 -18.09 -18.12 -12.91
C LEU A 102 -17.33 -18.31 -11.59
N LYS A 103 -17.50 -19.45 -10.91
CA LYS A 103 -16.78 -19.77 -9.67
C LYS A 103 -15.26 -19.68 -9.84
N THR A 104 -14.73 -20.16 -10.96
CA THR A 104 -13.29 -20.07 -11.27
C THR A 104 -12.87 -18.63 -11.56
N LYS A 105 -13.71 -17.85 -12.25
CA LYS A 105 -13.44 -16.41 -12.47
C LYS A 105 -13.38 -15.64 -11.15
N LEU A 106 -14.28 -15.92 -10.22
CA LEU A 106 -14.30 -15.30 -8.90
C LEU A 106 -13.04 -15.67 -8.09
N LYS A 107 -12.64 -16.95 -8.08
CA LYS A 107 -11.36 -17.34 -7.46
C LYS A 107 -10.15 -16.64 -8.07
N MET A 108 -10.13 -16.48 -9.40
CA MET A 108 -9.06 -15.73 -10.09
C MET A 108 -9.08 -14.25 -9.70
N TYR A 109 -10.27 -13.66 -9.55
CA TYR A 109 -10.41 -12.30 -9.08
C TYR A 109 -9.87 -12.13 -7.65
N GLU A 110 -10.22 -13.02 -6.73
CA GLU A 110 -9.68 -13.00 -5.37
C GLU A 110 -8.15 -13.15 -5.37
N ALA A 111 -7.63 -14.15 -6.10
CA ALA A 111 -6.22 -14.50 -6.10
C ALA A 111 -5.30 -13.46 -6.76
N VAL A 112 -5.79 -12.72 -7.75
CA VAL A 112 -4.96 -11.76 -8.52
C VAL A 112 -5.32 -10.31 -8.18
N VAL A 113 -6.60 -9.97 -8.20
CA VAL A 113 -7.04 -8.58 -8.06
C VAL A 113 -7.13 -8.18 -6.60
N LEU A 114 -7.82 -8.96 -5.76
CA LEU A 114 -7.97 -8.59 -4.35
C LEU A 114 -6.65 -8.66 -3.59
N THR A 115 -5.83 -9.69 -3.80
CA THR A 115 -4.50 -9.78 -3.20
C THR A 115 -3.62 -8.58 -3.53
N THR A 116 -3.61 -8.14 -4.80
CA THR A 116 -2.85 -6.96 -5.24
C THR A 116 -3.42 -5.66 -4.65
N LEU A 117 -4.75 -5.56 -4.53
CA LEU A 117 -5.41 -4.40 -3.96
C LEU A 117 -5.13 -4.26 -2.46
N LEU A 118 -5.21 -5.37 -1.73
CA LEU A 118 -5.18 -5.41 -0.27
C LEU A 118 -3.78 -5.63 0.33
N TYR A 119 -2.76 -5.90 -0.49
CA TYR A 119 -1.39 -6.10 0.00
C TYR A 119 -0.96 -4.93 0.90
N GLY A 120 -0.51 -5.12 2.14
CA GLY A 120 -0.10 -3.99 3.00
C GLY A 120 -1.22 -3.00 3.38
N ALA A 121 -2.48 -3.29 3.08
CA ALA A 121 -3.60 -2.42 3.45
C ALA A 121 -3.84 -2.43 4.98
N GLU A 122 -3.27 -3.38 5.71
CA GLU A 122 -3.27 -3.37 7.17
C GLU A 122 -2.49 -2.21 7.80
N THR A 123 -1.64 -1.51 7.02
CA THR A 123 -0.89 -0.33 7.46
C THR A 123 -1.51 0.98 7.03
N TRP A 124 -2.68 0.93 6.39
CA TRP A 124 -3.36 2.09 5.86
C TRP A 124 -4.16 2.81 6.95
N SER A 125 -3.90 4.10 7.13
CA SER A 125 -4.81 5.02 7.80
C SER A 125 -5.93 5.37 6.83
N THR A 126 -7.00 4.57 6.83
CA THR A 126 -8.10 4.66 5.86
C THR A 126 -8.99 5.87 6.12
N TYR A 127 -8.95 6.85 5.22
CA TYR A 127 -9.95 7.93 5.17
C TYR A 127 -11.17 7.45 4.39
N SER A 128 -12.37 7.79 4.86
CA SER A 128 -13.66 7.38 4.28
C SER A 128 -13.79 7.60 2.76
N ASN A 129 -13.13 8.63 2.23
CA ASN A 129 -13.10 8.92 0.79
C ASN A 129 -12.36 7.87 -0.03
N GLN A 130 -11.28 7.30 0.51
CA GLN A 130 -10.50 6.27 -0.19
C GLN A 130 -11.21 4.93 -0.18
N ASP A 131 -11.83 4.58 0.96
CA ASP A 131 -12.63 3.36 1.08
C ASP A 131 -13.78 3.35 0.07
N ARG A 132 -14.48 4.49 -0.09
CA ARG A 132 -15.54 4.63 -1.10
C ARG A 132 -15.04 4.39 -2.52
N LYS A 133 -13.89 4.97 -2.88
CA LYS A 133 -13.29 4.77 -4.21
C LYS A 133 -12.94 3.30 -4.43
N LEU A 134 -12.26 2.67 -3.48
CA LEU A 134 -11.87 1.27 -3.57
C LEU A 134 -13.08 0.34 -3.67
N ASN A 135 -14.10 0.58 -2.85
CA ASN A 135 -15.34 -0.20 -2.89
C ASN A 135 -16.07 -0.04 -4.24
N HIS A 136 -16.12 1.18 -4.78
CA HIS A 136 -16.68 1.41 -6.11
C HIS A 136 -15.93 0.65 -7.21
N PHE A 137 -14.60 0.65 -7.19
CA PHE A 137 -13.80 -0.14 -8.14
C PHE A 137 -14.06 -1.64 -7.99
N HIS A 138 -14.05 -2.14 -6.75
CA HIS A 138 -14.33 -3.54 -6.46
C HIS A 138 -15.68 -4.01 -7.03
N LEU A 139 -16.76 -3.29 -6.72
CA LEU A 139 -18.09 -3.57 -7.23
C LEU A 139 -18.17 -3.46 -8.75
N SER A 140 -17.48 -2.48 -9.35
CA SER A 140 -17.40 -2.32 -10.80
C SER A 140 -16.76 -3.54 -11.48
N TYR A 141 -15.70 -4.10 -10.90
CA TYR A 141 -15.07 -5.32 -11.41
C TYR A 141 -15.96 -6.55 -11.24
N LEU A 142 -16.62 -6.73 -10.09
CA LEU A 142 -17.55 -7.83 -9.87
C LEU A 142 -18.73 -7.79 -10.84
N ARG A 143 -19.32 -6.60 -11.07
CA ARG A 143 -20.38 -6.39 -12.06
C ARG A 143 -19.91 -6.77 -13.48
N ARG A 144 -18.67 -6.45 -13.85
CA ARG A 144 -18.06 -6.84 -15.14
C ARG A 144 -17.88 -8.35 -15.26
N ILE A 145 -17.41 -9.04 -14.21
CA ILE A 145 -17.26 -10.51 -14.19
C ILE A 145 -18.62 -11.20 -14.35
N LEU A 146 -19.64 -10.68 -13.66
CA LEU A 146 -21.02 -11.16 -13.75
C LEU A 146 -21.73 -10.78 -15.06
N LYS A 147 -21.09 -9.99 -15.93
CA LYS A 147 -21.66 -9.45 -17.17
C LYS A 147 -22.99 -8.70 -16.95
N LEU A 148 -23.12 -7.99 -15.83
CA LEU A 148 -24.34 -7.23 -15.51
C LEU A 148 -24.42 -5.96 -16.37
N ARG A 149 -25.61 -5.70 -16.91
CA ARG A 149 -25.91 -4.45 -17.63
C ARG A 149 -26.35 -3.38 -16.64
N TRP A 150 -26.07 -2.10 -16.94
CA TRP A 150 -26.53 -0.98 -16.11
C TRP A 150 -28.06 -0.95 -15.94
N GLN A 151 -28.80 -1.51 -16.90
CA GLN A 151 -30.26 -1.48 -16.97
C GLN A 151 -30.90 -2.32 -15.87
N CYS A 152 -30.18 -3.32 -15.36
CA CYS A 152 -30.70 -4.26 -14.38
C CYS A 152 -30.92 -3.63 -13.00
N ARG A 153 -30.38 -2.42 -12.73
CA ARG A 153 -30.49 -1.69 -11.44
C ARG A 153 -30.26 -2.58 -10.20
N ILE A 154 -29.36 -3.57 -10.33
CA ILE A 154 -29.02 -4.50 -9.25
C ILE A 154 -28.29 -3.73 -8.14
N LEU A 155 -28.71 -3.97 -6.90
CA LEU A 155 -28.12 -3.39 -5.69
C LEU A 155 -26.71 -3.93 -5.47
N ASP A 156 -25.84 -3.11 -4.86
CA ASP A 156 -24.46 -3.53 -4.56
C ASP A 156 -24.40 -4.68 -3.57
N THR A 157 -25.33 -4.73 -2.61
CA THR A 157 -25.47 -5.85 -1.65
C THR A 157 -25.74 -7.16 -2.37
N GLU A 158 -26.63 -7.13 -3.37
CA GLU A 158 -26.98 -8.32 -4.15
C GLU A 158 -25.80 -8.79 -5.03
N VAL A 159 -24.98 -7.87 -5.55
CA VAL A 159 -23.73 -8.24 -6.25
C VAL A 159 -22.79 -9.00 -5.33
N LEU A 160 -22.63 -8.56 -4.08
CA LEU A 160 -21.79 -9.23 -3.09
C LEU A 160 -22.37 -10.60 -2.72
N GLU A 161 -23.67 -10.69 -2.47
CA GLU A 161 -24.36 -11.96 -2.17
C GLU A 161 -24.18 -13.00 -3.29
N ARG A 162 -24.38 -12.59 -4.55
CA ARG A 162 -24.23 -13.47 -5.72
C ARG A 162 -22.80 -13.98 -5.91
N THR A 163 -21.81 -13.20 -5.48
CA THR A 163 -20.38 -13.56 -5.63
C THR A 163 -19.82 -14.28 -4.41
N GLY A 164 -20.44 -14.11 -3.24
CA GLY A 164 -19.92 -14.58 -1.95
C GLY A 164 -18.68 -13.83 -1.48
N ILE A 165 -18.32 -12.72 -2.14
CA ILE A 165 -17.13 -11.93 -1.81
C ILE A 165 -17.53 -10.79 -0.89
N LEU A 166 -16.72 -10.54 0.14
CA LEU A 166 -16.93 -9.47 1.10
C LEU A 166 -16.75 -8.08 0.46
N SER A 167 -17.37 -7.05 1.05
CA SER A 167 -17.09 -5.67 0.67
C SER A 167 -15.64 -5.29 1.01
N ILE A 168 -15.10 -4.30 0.30
CA ILE A 168 -13.75 -3.78 0.59
C ILE A 168 -13.64 -3.31 2.04
N HIS A 169 -14.67 -2.63 2.54
CA HIS A 169 -14.71 -2.16 3.91
C HIS A 169 -14.58 -3.30 4.92
N ALA A 170 -15.34 -4.39 4.73
CA ALA A 170 -15.25 -5.56 5.60
C ALA A 170 -13.87 -6.22 5.56
N MET A 171 -13.26 -6.35 4.36
CA MET A 171 -11.92 -6.91 4.22
C MET A 171 -10.84 -6.03 4.86
N LEU A 172 -10.91 -4.71 4.69
CA LEU A 172 -9.98 -3.77 5.33
C LEU A 172 -10.08 -3.85 6.87
N ASN A 173 -11.29 -3.85 7.41
CA ASN A 173 -11.50 -4.01 8.85
C ASN A 173 -10.91 -5.33 9.36
N GLN A 174 -11.12 -6.43 8.64
CA GLN A 174 -10.56 -7.73 9.03
C GLN A 174 -9.02 -7.73 9.04
N LEU A 175 -8.39 -7.12 8.04
CA LEU A 175 -6.93 -7.01 7.95
C LEU A 175 -6.36 -6.14 9.08
N GLN A 176 -6.96 -4.98 9.33
CA GLN A 176 -6.56 -4.07 10.39
C GLN A 176 -6.72 -4.73 11.77
N LEU A 177 -7.87 -5.36 12.05
CA LEU A 177 -8.12 -6.08 13.31
C LEU A 177 -7.14 -7.23 13.52
N ARG A 178 -6.83 -7.99 12.45
CA ARG A 178 -5.85 -9.08 12.52
C ARG A 178 -4.47 -8.54 12.90
N ARG A 179 -4.05 -7.43 12.30
CA ARG A 179 -2.76 -6.78 12.61
C ARG A 179 -2.75 -6.21 14.03
N SER A 180 -3.80 -5.49 14.44
CA SER A 180 -3.92 -4.97 15.81
C SER A 180 -3.87 -6.11 16.83
N GLY A 181 -4.58 -7.21 16.58
CA GLY A 181 -4.49 -8.40 17.44
C GLY A 181 -3.09 -8.99 17.50
N HIS A 182 -2.34 -8.99 16.39
CA HIS A 182 -0.93 -9.42 16.40
C HIS A 182 -0.05 -8.49 17.23
N LEU A 183 -0.21 -7.16 17.07
CA LEU A 183 0.52 -6.15 17.85
C LEU A 183 0.26 -6.29 19.35
N VAL A 184 -0.99 -6.50 19.76
CA VAL A 184 -1.37 -6.70 21.18
C VAL A 184 -0.65 -7.91 21.79
N ARG A 185 -0.43 -8.98 21.02
CA ARG A 185 0.24 -10.21 21.46
C ARG A 185 1.76 -10.15 21.42
N MET A 186 2.36 -9.12 20.82
CA MET A 186 3.82 -8.94 20.84
C MET A 186 4.31 -8.63 22.25
N ASP A 187 5.58 -8.91 22.51
CA ASP A 187 6.24 -8.48 23.74
C ASP A 187 6.25 -6.94 23.88
N GLU A 188 6.17 -6.44 25.10
CA GLU A 188 6.11 -5.00 25.41
C GLU A 188 7.40 -4.27 25.02
N GLU A 189 8.53 -4.98 24.95
CA GLU A 189 9.80 -4.40 24.52
C GLU A 189 9.88 -4.15 23.01
N HIS A 190 9.01 -4.80 22.21
CA HIS A 190 9.03 -4.63 20.77
C HIS A 190 8.62 -3.21 20.36
N LEU A 191 9.49 -2.55 19.60
CA LEU A 191 9.29 -1.18 19.10
C LEU A 191 7.91 -0.93 18.45
N PRO A 192 7.36 -1.83 17.60
CA PRO A 192 6.04 -1.61 17.01
C PRO A 192 4.90 -1.54 18.05
N LYS A 193 4.99 -2.31 19.15
CA LYS A 193 3.99 -2.30 20.21
C LYS A 193 4.11 -1.04 21.05
N ARG A 194 5.35 -0.66 21.42
CA ARG A 194 5.63 0.58 22.15
C ARG A 194 5.10 1.80 21.41
N LEU A 195 5.43 1.95 20.12
CA LEU A 195 4.96 3.06 19.31
C LEU A 195 3.42 3.09 19.21
N PHE A 196 2.78 1.93 19.10
CA PHE A 196 1.33 1.84 19.05
C PHE A 196 0.65 2.33 20.34
N TYR A 197 1.26 2.11 21.51
CA TYR A 197 0.71 2.52 22.81
C TYR A 197 1.21 3.88 23.32
N ASP A 198 2.42 4.31 22.95
CA ASP A 198 3.01 5.59 23.35
C ASP A 198 2.21 6.80 22.80
N ASP A 199 1.63 6.66 21.59
CA ASP A 199 0.76 7.67 20.97
C ASP A 199 -0.53 7.91 21.79
N PHE A 200 -1.04 6.90 22.52
CA PHE A 200 -2.22 7.05 23.37
C PHE A 200 -1.92 7.76 24.69
N VAL A 201 -0.68 7.65 25.19
CA VAL A 201 -0.26 8.33 26.43
C VAL A 201 0.00 9.81 26.18
N THR A 202 0.43 10.19 24.97
CA THR A 202 0.68 11.59 24.62
C THR A 202 -0.56 12.37 24.19
N SER A 203 -1.66 11.70 23.77
CA SER A 203 -2.93 12.38 23.45
C SER A 203 -3.86 12.59 24.65
N ALA A 204 -3.45 12.18 25.86
CA ALA A 204 -4.20 12.31 27.11
C ALA A 204 -3.71 13.44 28.02
N ARG A 205 -2.95 14.42 27.47
CA ARG A 205 -2.51 15.64 28.17
C ARG A 205 -2.91 16.89 27.42
#